data_AF-A0A200HG69-F1
#
_entry.id   AF-A0A200HG69-F1
#
_cell.length_a   1.000
_cell.length_b   1.000
_cell.length_c   1.000
_cell.angle_alpha   90.00
_cell.angle_beta   90.00
_cell.angle_gamma   90.00
#
_symmetry.space_group_name_H-M   'P 1'
#
loop_
_entity.id
_entity.type
_entity.pdbx_description
1 polymer ?
#
loop_
_entity_poly.entity_id
_entity_poly.type
_entity_poly.pdbx_seq_one_letter_code
_entity_poly.pdbx_strand_id
1 'polypeptide(L)'
;MQDIVDRIVADDQGGRIARTLLYPYLNHAATMFGSGYATAADIDAGMIFGCGYPVGPLTLIDALGAETLVAGLREQHGRTGDPLHEPADVLTRHAAGDGSFSADPDADPSAAPSFARPISTVGVVGTGTMASGIVEVFAKSGYDVVYVGRGQDKVDSVLARITKNLDKAISRGKIDEDGKSDVLGRLTGSTEREALGAADIVVEAIAEDLDIKLELFRDLDRICKPGAILATTTSSLPIAQCASATSRPADVIGMHFFNPAPVMKLVEVVTTDETAADVDETVRALCLAVGKHPVSCGDRAGFIVNALLFPYLNDAIRLHEAEGLSLAEIDDAMKATGLPMGPFELLDVVGNDVSLAIQQTLVGAFGHEGWQPAPMLEKVVADGKLGRKTKAGFHTY
;
A
#
# COMPACT_ATOMS: atom_id res chain seq x y z
N MET A 1 17.81 -12.88 -9.95
CA MET A 1 16.61 -13.10 -10.78
C MET A 1 16.54 -14.54 -11.26
N GLN A 2 17.57 -15.08 -11.94
CA GLN A 2 17.57 -16.49 -12.37
C GLN A 2 17.31 -17.48 -11.22
N ASP A 3 17.97 -17.30 -10.07
CA ASP A 3 17.74 -18.17 -8.90
C ASP A 3 16.27 -18.20 -8.42
N ILE A 4 15.54 -17.08 -8.57
CA ILE A 4 14.12 -16.99 -8.23
C ILE A 4 13.30 -17.81 -9.22
N VAL A 5 13.57 -17.65 -10.52
CA VAL A 5 12.92 -18.42 -11.58
C VAL A 5 13.18 -19.91 -11.41
N ASP A 6 14.44 -20.31 -11.20
CA ASP A 6 14.85 -21.70 -10.99
C ASP A 6 14.13 -22.31 -9.78
N ARG A 7 13.99 -21.55 -8.69
CA ARG A 7 13.21 -21.98 -7.52
C ARG A 7 11.75 -22.23 -7.87
N ILE A 8 11.12 -21.30 -8.60
CA ILE A 8 9.70 -21.37 -8.99
C ILE A 8 9.46 -22.57 -9.91
N VAL A 9 10.35 -22.86 -10.86
CA VAL A 9 10.16 -23.94 -11.85
C VAL A 9 10.69 -25.30 -11.39
N ALA A 10 11.34 -25.38 -10.23
CA ALA A 10 11.88 -26.63 -9.69
C ALA A 10 10.79 -27.71 -9.55
N ASP A 11 11.14 -28.94 -9.92
CA ASP A 11 10.25 -30.11 -9.79
C ASP A 11 10.37 -30.74 -8.40
N ASP A 12 10.04 -29.96 -7.37
CA ASP A 12 10.01 -30.39 -5.97
C ASP A 12 8.79 -29.77 -5.24
N GLN A 13 8.60 -30.14 -3.97
CA GLN A 13 7.47 -29.65 -3.17
C GLN A 13 7.45 -28.12 -3.04
N GLY A 14 8.60 -27.48 -2.80
CA GLY A 14 8.59 -26.02 -2.62
C GLY A 14 8.47 -25.28 -3.96
N GLY A 15 8.91 -25.86 -5.08
CA GLY A 15 8.60 -25.37 -6.41
C GLY A 15 7.10 -25.46 -6.70
N ARG A 16 6.45 -26.56 -6.29
CA ARG A 16 4.98 -26.70 -6.34
C ARG A 16 4.28 -25.64 -5.50
N ILE A 17 4.69 -25.44 -4.24
CA ILE A 17 4.13 -24.40 -3.37
C ILE A 17 4.28 -23.01 -4.00
N ALA A 18 5.49 -22.70 -4.51
CA ALA A 18 5.78 -21.43 -5.17
C ALA A 18 4.87 -21.20 -6.38
N ARG A 19 4.68 -22.19 -7.26
CA ARG A 19 3.77 -22.06 -8.42
C ARG A 19 2.33 -21.87 -8.00
N THR A 20 1.84 -22.66 -7.03
CA THR A 20 0.45 -22.57 -6.54
C THR A 20 0.12 -21.16 -6.02
N LEU A 21 1.06 -20.51 -5.34
CA LEU A 21 0.84 -19.18 -4.75
C LEU A 21 1.23 -18.03 -5.69
N LEU A 22 2.33 -18.14 -6.44
CA LEU A 22 2.81 -17.04 -7.27
C LEU A 22 2.08 -16.96 -8.61
N TYR A 23 1.63 -18.06 -9.21
CA TYR A 23 0.97 -17.95 -10.52
C TYR A 23 -0.32 -17.13 -10.46
N PRO A 24 -1.25 -17.34 -9.50
CA PRO A 24 -2.44 -16.50 -9.36
C PRO A 24 -2.08 -15.05 -9.02
N TYR A 25 -1.09 -14.83 -8.16
CA TYR A 25 -0.57 -13.50 -7.81
C TYR A 25 -0.04 -12.76 -9.05
N LEU A 26 0.77 -13.41 -9.88
CA LEU A 26 1.31 -12.84 -11.12
C LEU A 26 0.19 -12.62 -12.15
N ASN A 27 -0.79 -13.52 -12.23
CA ASN A 27 -1.97 -13.35 -13.06
C ASN A 27 -2.77 -12.10 -12.67
N HIS A 28 -2.95 -11.87 -11.36
CA HIS A 28 -3.65 -10.70 -10.87
C HIS A 28 -2.87 -9.41 -11.18
N ALA A 29 -1.55 -9.40 -11.03
CA ALA A 29 -0.72 -8.26 -11.41
C ALA A 29 -0.82 -7.97 -12.92
N ALA A 30 -0.82 -9.01 -13.77
CA ALA A 30 -1.02 -8.84 -15.20
C ALA A 30 -2.42 -8.33 -15.55
N THR A 31 -3.47 -8.81 -14.89
CA THR A 31 -4.84 -8.28 -15.05
C THR A 31 -4.93 -6.81 -14.64
N MET A 32 -4.25 -6.42 -13.56
CA MET A 32 -4.16 -5.02 -13.12
C MET A 32 -3.49 -4.13 -14.16
N PHE A 33 -2.38 -4.57 -14.76
CA PHE A 33 -1.74 -3.86 -15.85
C PHE A 33 -2.64 -3.80 -17.09
N GLY A 34 -3.26 -4.93 -17.46
CA GLY A 34 -4.07 -5.06 -18.67
C GLY A 34 -5.33 -4.20 -18.69
N SER A 35 -5.82 -3.75 -17.53
CA SER A 35 -6.95 -2.82 -17.43
C SER A 35 -6.56 -1.35 -17.62
N GLY A 36 -5.26 -1.03 -17.69
CA GLY A 36 -4.76 0.35 -17.72
C GLY A 36 -4.82 1.05 -16.36
N TYR A 37 -5.05 0.31 -15.28
CA TYR A 37 -5.24 0.85 -13.93
C TYR A 37 -3.96 1.44 -13.31
N ALA A 38 -2.81 0.81 -13.60
CA ALA A 38 -1.49 1.24 -13.16
C ALA A 38 -0.45 0.76 -14.19
N THR A 39 0.67 1.46 -14.29
CA THR A 39 1.77 1.06 -15.19
C THR A 39 2.50 -0.17 -14.62
N ALA A 40 3.19 -0.93 -15.48
CA ALA A 40 4.03 -2.04 -15.01
C ALA A 40 5.10 -1.56 -14.01
N ALA A 41 5.67 -0.37 -14.25
CA ALA A 41 6.67 0.23 -13.36
C ALA A 41 6.08 0.58 -11.98
N ASP A 42 4.88 1.15 -11.94
CA ASP A 42 4.18 1.47 -10.68
C ASP A 42 3.79 0.21 -9.90
N ILE A 43 3.31 -0.82 -10.59
CA ILE A 43 2.94 -2.10 -9.95
C ILE A 43 4.20 -2.77 -9.35
N ASP A 44 5.29 -2.81 -10.13
CA ASP A 44 6.55 -3.37 -9.67
C ASP A 44 7.15 -2.59 -8.51
N ALA A 45 7.22 -1.26 -8.62
CA ALA A 45 7.68 -0.38 -7.56
C ALA A 45 6.82 -0.50 -6.29
N GLY A 46 5.49 -0.65 -6.44
CA GLY A 46 4.57 -0.88 -5.34
C GLY A 46 4.95 -2.11 -4.52
N MET A 47 5.17 -3.24 -5.18
CA MET A 47 5.52 -4.48 -4.48
C MET A 47 6.96 -4.46 -3.93
N ILE A 48 7.90 -3.82 -4.63
CA ILE A 48 9.29 -3.68 -4.17
C ILE A 48 9.37 -2.78 -2.93
N PHE A 49 8.82 -1.57 -2.97
CA PHE A 49 8.95 -0.59 -1.89
C PHE A 49 7.89 -0.76 -0.78
N GLY A 50 6.74 -1.37 -1.09
CA GLY A 50 5.67 -1.64 -0.13
C GLY A 50 5.88 -2.95 0.63
N CYS A 51 6.32 -4.02 -0.05
CA CYS A 51 6.48 -5.34 0.55
C CYS A 51 7.94 -5.79 0.70
N GLY A 52 8.91 -5.04 0.16
CA GLY A 52 10.32 -5.40 0.22
C GLY A 52 10.69 -6.53 -0.74
N TYR A 53 9.92 -6.71 -1.82
CA TYR A 53 10.17 -7.78 -2.78
C TYR A 53 11.45 -7.52 -3.58
N PRO A 54 12.22 -8.58 -3.92
CA PRO A 54 13.49 -8.42 -4.64
C PRO A 54 13.29 -8.04 -6.11
N VAL A 55 12.15 -8.43 -6.70
CA VAL A 55 11.75 -8.19 -8.09
C VAL A 55 10.25 -7.93 -8.11
N GLY A 56 9.79 -6.99 -8.93
CA GLY A 56 8.37 -6.72 -9.11
C GLY A 56 7.66 -7.83 -9.92
N PRO A 57 6.34 -8.03 -9.73
CA PRO A 57 5.59 -9.08 -10.39
C PRO A 57 5.70 -9.06 -11.93
N LEU A 58 5.59 -7.91 -12.59
CA LEU A 58 5.59 -7.85 -14.06
C LEU A 58 6.98 -8.17 -14.62
N THR A 59 8.04 -7.64 -14.00
CA THR A 59 9.42 -8.03 -14.29
C THR A 59 9.65 -9.54 -14.07
N LEU A 60 9.04 -10.13 -13.04
CA LEU A 60 9.15 -11.57 -12.79
C LEU A 60 8.43 -12.39 -13.87
N ILE A 61 7.31 -11.91 -14.41
CA ILE A 61 6.63 -12.57 -15.54
C ILE A 61 7.53 -12.60 -16.77
N ASP A 62 8.17 -11.48 -17.10
CA ASP A 62 9.11 -11.41 -18.23
C ASP A 62 10.29 -12.39 -18.05
N ALA A 63 10.80 -12.52 -16.83
CA ALA A 63 11.89 -13.45 -16.53
C ALA A 63 11.46 -14.93 -16.55
N LEU A 64 10.23 -15.25 -16.12
CA LEU A 64 9.66 -16.59 -16.12
C LEU A 64 9.23 -17.05 -17.52
N GLY A 65 8.83 -16.10 -18.36
CA GLY A 65 8.21 -16.31 -19.66
C GLY A 65 6.68 -16.43 -19.57
N ALA A 66 5.97 -15.61 -20.36
CA ALA A 66 4.52 -15.60 -20.39
C ALA A 66 3.92 -16.97 -20.79
N GLU A 67 4.58 -17.71 -21.71
CA GLU A 67 4.16 -19.06 -22.10
C GLU A 67 4.15 -20.03 -20.91
N THR A 68 5.22 -20.03 -20.11
CA THR A 68 5.34 -20.86 -18.90
C THR A 68 4.22 -20.55 -17.91
N LEU A 69 3.98 -19.26 -17.65
CA LEU A 69 2.95 -18.82 -16.71
C LEU A 69 1.55 -19.19 -17.21
N VAL A 70 1.24 -18.95 -18.49
CA VAL A 70 -0.06 -19.29 -19.10
C VAL A 70 -0.31 -20.80 -19.03
N ALA A 71 0.69 -21.63 -19.34
CA ALA A 71 0.57 -23.08 -19.26
C ALA A 71 0.26 -23.54 -17.82
N GLY A 72 1.00 -23.01 -16.84
CA GLY A 72 0.79 -23.31 -15.43
C GLY A 72 -0.57 -22.85 -14.89
N LEU A 73 -1.01 -21.65 -15.26
CA LEU A 73 -2.33 -21.12 -14.91
C LEU A 73 -3.46 -21.99 -15.48
N ARG A 74 -3.36 -22.44 -16.74
CA ARG A 74 -4.34 -23.36 -17.34
C ARG A 74 -4.40 -24.70 -16.62
N GLU A 75 -3.26 -25.26 -16.21
CA GLU A 75 -3.22 -26.47 -15.40
C GLU A 75 -3.91 -26.26 -14.05
N GLN A 76 -3.57 -25.17 -13.36
CA GLN A 76 -4.15 -24.82 -12.07
C GLN A 76 -5.66 -24.56 -12.16
N HIS A 77 -6.11 -23.84 -13.20
CA HIS A 77 -7.53 -23.62 -13.49
C HIS A 77 -8.24 -24.95 -13.76
N GLY A 78 -7.66 -25.84 -14.57
CA GLY A 78 -8.24 -27.17 -14.84
C GLY A 78 -8.38 -28.04 -13.58
N ARG A 79 -7.49 -27.88 -12.59
CA ARG A 79 -7.56 -28.60 -11.31
C ARG A 79 -8.56 -28.01 -10.32
N THR A 80 -8.66 -26.69 -10.27
CA THR A 80 -9.39 -25.97 -9.21
C THR A 80 -10.77 -25.50 -9.64
N GLY A 81 -10.96 -25.22 -10.93
CA GLY A 81 -12.15 -24.57 -11.47
C GLY A 81 -12.28 -23.09 -11.09
N ASP A 82 -11.31 -22.50 -10.38
CA ASP A 82 -11.37 -21.10 -9.95
C ASP A 82 -11.13 -20.16 -11.14
N PRO A 83 -12.09 -19.27 -11.50
CA PRO A 83 -11.92 -18.31 -12.58
C PRO A 83 -10.69 -17.39 -12.43
N LEU A 84 -10.22 -17.14 -11.20
CA LEU A 84 -9.02 -16.32 -10.97
C LEU A 84 -7.72 -16.96 -11.48
N HIS A 85 -7.74 -18.28 -11.72
CA HIS A 85 -6.64 -19.01 -12.35
C HIS A 85 -6.70 -18.99 -13.88
N GLU A 86 -7.76 -18.46 -14.48
CA GLU A 86 -7.81 -18.27 -15.93
C GLU A 86 -6.75 -17.24 -16.35
N PRO A 87 -5.88 -17.54 -17.32
CA PRO A 87 -4.82 -16.62 -17.71
C PRO A 87 -5.37 -15.28 -18.23
N ALA A 88 -4.86 -14.17 -17.72
CA ALA A 88 -5.22 -12.84 -18.16
C ALA A 88 -5.04 -12.66 -19.68
N ASP A 89 -5.92 -11.89 -20.32
CA ASP A 89 -5.85 -11.64 -21.77
C ASP A 89 -4.50 -11.06 -22.21
N VAL A 90 -3.91 -10.19 -21.39
CA VAL A 90 -2.60 -9.61 -21.68
C VAL A 90 -1.49 -10.66 -21.63
N LEU A 91 -1.55 -11.63 -20.71
CA LEU A 91 -0.61 -12.75 -20.67
C LEU A 91 -0.76 -13.65 -21.89
N THR A 92 -2.00 -13.98 -22.26
CA THR A 92 -2.25 -14.81 -23.45
C THR A 92 -1.76 -14.13 -24.72
N ARG A 93 -1.93 -12.80 -24.85
CA ARG A 93 -1.36 -12.03 -25.97
C ARG A 93 0.16 -12.01 -25.96
N HIS A 94 0.79 -11.82 -24.80
CA HIS A 94 2.25 -11.84 -24.68
C HIS A 94 2.84 -13.23 -24.93
N ALA A 95 2.18 -14.30 -24.51
CA ALA A 95 2.59 -15.68 -24.80
C ALA A 95 2.42 -16.08 -26.28
N ALA A 96 1.51 -15.43 -27.02
CA ALA A 96 1.30 -15.70 -28.44
C ALA A 96 2.28 -14.94 -29.37
N GLY A 97 3.11 -14.05 -28.82
CA GLY A 97 4.15 -13.31 -29.55
C GLY A 97 5.38 -13.12 -28.67
N ASP A 98 6.21 -12.13 -28.99
CA ASP A 98 7.38 -11.75 -28.16
C ASP A 98 7.05 -10.53 -27.28
N GLY A 99 5.88 -10.54 -26.64
CA GLY A 99 5.43 -9.43 -25.79
C GLY A 99 6.19 -9.37 -24.46
N SER A 100 6.41 -8.17 -23.94
CA SER A 100 7.07 -7.93 -22.65
C SER A 100 6.36 -6.82 -21.90
N PHE A 101 6.37 -6.91 -20.57
CA PHE A 101 5.88 -5.86 -19.67
C PHE A 101 6.94 -4.80 -19.37
N SER A 102 8.17 -4.98 -19.85
CA SER A 102 9.23 -3.98 -19.75
C SER A 102 8.80 -2.64 -20.33
N ALA A 103 9.33 -1.58 -19.72
CA ALA A 103 8.83 -0.21 -19.77
C ALA A 103 8.35 0.26 -21.15
N ASP A 104 7.28 1.04 -21.13
CA ASP A 104 6.76 1.77 -22.29
C ASP A 104 7.92 2.49 -22.99
N PRO A 105 8.26 2.14 -24.25
CA PRO A 105 9.35 2.79 -24.98
C PRO A 105 9.10 4.29 -25.18
N ASP A 106 7.86 4.76 -25.01
CA ASP A 106 7.46 6.16 -25.10
C ASP A 106 7.43 6.89 -23.75
N ALA A 107 7.67 6.21 -22.62
CA ALA A 107 7.77 6.87 -21.32
C ALA A 107 9.07 7.69 -21.27
N ASP A 108 8.95 9.02 -21.30
CA ASP A 108 10.07 9.92 -21.08
C ASP A 108 10.58 9.76 -19.64
N PRO A 109 11.74 9.11 -19.41
CA PRO A 109 12.26 8.90 -18.07
C PRO A 109 12.82 10.20 -17.46
N SER A 110 12.77 11.33 -18.19
CA SER A 110 13.37 12.61 -17.80
C SER A 110 12.38 13.64 -17.23
N ALA A 111 11.06 13.46 -17.41
CA ALA A 111 10.06 14.36 -16.85
C ALA A 111 9.73 14.00 -15.40
N ALA A 112 10.69 14.20 -14.49
CA ALA A 112 10.44 14.09 -13.06
C ALA A 112 9.27 15.04 -12.67
N PRO A 113 8.32 14.58 -11.83
CA PRO A 113 7.17 15.39 -11.47
C PRO A 113 7.63 16.67 -10.77
N SER A 114 6.95 17.77 -11.05
CA SER A 114 7.27 19.09 -10.51
C SER A 114 6.14 19.65 -9.67
N PHE A 115 6.45 20.66 -8.85
CA PHE A 115 5.42 21.38 -8.08
C PHE A 115 4.61 22.29 -9.01
N ALA A 116 3.51 21.77 -9.56
CA ALA A 116 2.54 22.57 -10.29
C ALA A 116 1.76 23.52 -9.35
N ARG A 117 1.58 23.13 -8.09
CA ARG A 117 1.11 23.98 -6.99
C ARG A 117 2.20 24.12 -5.92
N PRO A 118 2.47 25.32 -5.40
CA PRO A 118 3.46 25.51 -4.34
C PRO A 118 2.96 24.89 -3.03
N ILE A 119 3.84 24.15 -2.35
CA ILE A 119 3.58 23.58 -1.02
C ILE A 119 4.62 24.14 -0.04
N SER A 120 4.16 24.82 0.99
CA SER A 120 5.00 25.33 2.10
C SER A 120 4.47 24.86 3.46
N THR A 121 3.15 24.81 3.62
CA THR A 121 2.49 24.35 4.85
C THR A 121 1.65 23.11 4.60
N VAL A 122 1.87 22.08 5.41
CA VAL A 122 1.14 20.82 5.37
C VAL A 122 0.22 20.71 6.59
N GLY A 123 -1.06 20.46 6.34
CA GLY A 123 -2.02 20.08 7.35
C GLY A 123 -2.07 18.56 7.54
N VAL A 124 -2.22 18.07 8.77
CA VAL A 124 -2.49 16.64 9.05
C VAL A 124 -3.65 16.52 10.03
N VAL A 125 -4.67 15.75 9.67
CA VAL A 125 -5.81 15.48 10.57
C VAL A 125 -5.71 14.09 11.15
N GLY A 126 -5.57 14.00 12.46
CA GLY A 126 -5.40 12.74 13.18
C GLY A 126 -4.18 12.76 14.09
N THR A 127 -4.19 11.84 15.07
CA THR A 127 -3.13 11.75 16.09
C THR A 127 -2.65 10.32 16.32
N GLY A 128 -3.11 9.38 15.48
CA GLY A 128 -2.70 7.99 15.53
C GLY A 128 -1.25 7.78 15.06
N THR A 129 -0.84 6.51 15.01
CA THR A 129 0.49 6.10 14.53
C THR A 129 0.81 6.63 13.14
N MET A 130 -0.13 6.51 12.20
CA MET A 130 0.06 6.99 10.83
C MET A 130 0.21 8.51 10.79
N ALA A 131 -0.75 9.23 11.37
CA ALA A 131 -0.74 10.69 11.42
C ALA A 131 0.55 11.24 12.04
N SER A 132 1.00 10.71 13.20
CA SER A 132 2.26 11.15 13.82
C SER A 132 3.47 10.90 12.92
N GLY A 133 3.47 9.77 12.20
CA GLY A 133 4.52 9.44 11.25
C GLY A 133 4.55 10.37 10.04
N ILE A 134 3.38 10.73 9.51
CA ILE A 134 3.23 11.69 8.40
C ILE A 134 3.71 13.07 8.83
N VAL A 135 3.30 13.55 10.02
CA VAL A 135 3.79 14.81 10.61
C VAL A 135 5.32 14.81 10.70
N GLU A 136 5.92 13.72 11.20
CA GLU A 136 7.37 13.57 11.30
C GLU A 136 8.07 13.62 9.93
N VAL A 137 7.51 12.96 8.91
CA VAL A 137 8.06 12.93 7.55
C VAL A 137 8.11 14.33 6.94
N PHE A 138 7.01 15.08 7.00
CA PHE A 138 6.95 16.43 6.43
C PHE A 138 7.86 17.42 7.18
N ALA A 139 7.82 17.41 8.51
CA ALA A 139 8.65 18.32 9.31
C ALA A 139 10.16 18.06 9.13
N LYS A 140 10.58 16.79 9.07
CA LYS A 140 11.97 16.41 8.74
C LYS A 140 12.43 16.87 7.35
N SER A 141 11.48 17.02 6.44
CA SER A 141 11.74 17.45 5.07
C SER A 141 11.67 18.98 4.91
N GLY A 142 11.51 19.72 6.01
CA GLY A 142 11.58 21.18 6.03
C GLY A 142 10.25 21.90 5.80
N TYR A 143 9.12 21.19 5.86
CA TYR A 143 7.79 21.80 5.75
C TYR A 143 7.28 22.24 7.12
N ASP A 144 6.54 23.35 7.15
CA ASP A 144 5.77 23.73 8.34
C ASP A 144 4.53 22.85 8.42
N VAL A 145 4.28 22.25 9.59
CA VAL A 145 3.21 21.26 9.75
C VAL A 145 2.22 21.69 10.82
N VAL A 146 0.97 21.82 10.42
CA VAL A 146 -0.17 22.01 11.33
C VAL A 146 -0.87 20.67 11.50
N TYR A 147 -0.99 20.16 12.73
CA TYR A 147 -1.70 18.91 12.98
C TYR A 147 -2.84 19.07 13.97
N VAL A 148 -3.97 18.42 13.67
CA VAL A 148 -5.21 18.57 14.42
C VAL A 148 -5.61 17.26 15.12
N GLY A 149 -5.87 17.36 16.42
CA GLY A 149 -6.38 16.26 17.24
C GLY A 149 -7.68 16.60 17.94
N ARG A 150 -8.45 15.59 18.35
CA ARG A 150 -9.74 15.77 19.06
C ARG A 150 -9.63 16.34 20.48
N GLY A 151 -8.42 16.55 20.98
CA GLY A 151 -8.16 17.01 22.34
C GLY A 151 -6.68 17.27 22.58
N GLN A 152 -6.37 18.11 23.57
CA GLN A 152 -5.00 18.52 23.85
C GLN A 152 -4.11 17.33 24.23
N ASP A 153 -4.64 16.34 24.97
CA ASP A 153 -3.91 15.10 25.29
C ASP A 153 -3.42 14.37 24.04
N LYS A 154 -4.24 14.37 22.97
CA LYS A 154 -3.91 13.74 21.69
C LYS A 154 -2.88 14.55 20.93
N VAL A 155 -3.01 15.87 20.91
CA VAL A 155 -2.04 16.77 20.30
C VAL A 155 -0.66 16.60 20.95
N ASP A 156 -0.59 16.67 22.27
CA ASP A 156 0.64 16.51 23.04
C ASP A 156 1.27 15.12 22.81
N SER A 157 0.44 14.08 22.64
CA SER A 157 0.93 12.73 22.37
C SER A 157 1.66 12.60 21.02
N VAL A 158 1.28 13.37 20.00
CA VAL A 158 1.97 13.40 18.71
C VAL A 158 3.36 14.01 18.90
N LEU A 159 3.43 15.18 19.55
CA LEU A 159 4.68 15.87 19.84
C LEU A 159 5.64 14.98 20.67
N ALA A 160 5.11 14.33 21.71
CA ALA A 160 5.88 13.43 22.56
C ALA A 160 6.43 12.22 21.78
N ARG A 161 5.63 11.65 20.87
CA ARG A 161 6.06 10.53 20.03
C ARG A 161 7.16 10.93 19.06
N ILE A 162 7.02 12.08 18.40
CA ILE A 162 8.01 12.60 17.45
C ILE A 162 9.31 12.91 18.20
N THR A 163 9.24 13.59 19.34
CA THR A 163 10.40 13.89 20.19
C THR A 163 11.16 12.61 20.55
N LYS A 164 10.46 11.58 21.00
CA LYS A 164 11.05 10.26 21.33
C LYS A 164 11.70 9.59 20.12
N ASN A 165 11.13 9.72 18.92
CA ASN A 165 11.71 9.18 17.70
C ASN A 165 12.98 9.93 17.30
N LEU A 166 13.00 11.26 17.45
CA LEU A 166 14.17 12.11 17.21
C LEU A 166 15.28 11.80 18.22
N ASP A 167 14.99 11.62 19.50
CA ASP A 167 15.96 11.19 20.52
C ASP A 167 16.64 9.85 20.17
N LYS A 168 15.84 8.91 19.64
CA LYS A 168 16.37 7.64 19.13
C LYS A 168 17.23 7.83 17.88
N ALA A 169 16.93 8.82 17.04
CA ALA A 169 17.74 9.15 15.88
C ALA A 169 19.08 9.79 16.30
N ILE A 170 19.09 10.66 17.32
CA ILE A 170 20.29 11.25 17.92
C ILE A 170 21.19 10.16 18.51
N SER A 171 20.63 9.26 19.33
CA SER A 171 21.41 8.16 19.92
C SER A 171 21.98 7.17 18.88
N ARG A 172 21.47 7.19 17.65
CA ARG A 172 21.97 6.44 16.50
C ARG A 172 22.87 7.28 15.56
N GLY A 173 23.18 8.52 15.92
CA GLY A 173 24.01 9.44 15.12
C GLY A 173 23.39 9.84 13.79
N LYS A 174 22.07 9.79 13.64
CA LYS A 174 21.38 10.13 12.38
C LYS A 174 21.04 11.62 12.25
N ILE A 175 20.87 12.30 13.39
CA ILE A 175 20.62 13.75 13.51
C ILE A 175 21.32 14.24 14.78
N ASP A 176 21.49 15.55 14.95
CA ASP A 176 21.95 16.20 16.17
C ASP A 176 20.81 16.95 16.88
N GLU A 177 21.13 17.62 18.00
CA GLU A 177 20.15 18.38 18.80
C GLU A 177 19.62 19.62 18.06
N ASP A 178 20.42 20.24 17.20
CA ASP A 178 20.01 21.37 16.37
C ASP A 178 18.99 20.90 15.33
N GLY A 179 19.28 19.81 14.61
CA GLY A 179 18.33 19.21 13.67
C GLY A 179 17.03 18.73 14.33
N LYS A 180 17.09 18.24 15.57
CA LYS A 180 15.87 17.96 16.35
C LYS A 180 15.09 19.23 16.67
N SER A 181 15.76 20.29 17.10
CA SER A 181 15.13 21.58 17.41
C SER A 181 14.46 22.19 16.17
N ASP A 182 15.11 22.11 15.01
CA ASP A 182 14.55 22.57 13.74
C ASP A 182 13.28 21.81 13.36
N VAL A 183 13.27 20.48 13.49
CA VAL A 183 12.08 19.66 13.21
C VAL A 183 10.93 20.02 14.15
N LEU A 184 11.21 20.12 15.45
CA LEU A 184 10.17 20.43 16.44
C LEU A 184 9.65 21.87 16.29
N GLY A 185 10.50 22.81 15.88
CA GLY A 185 10.13 24.21 15.64
C GLY A 185 9.14 24.41 14.48
N ARG A 186 8.99 23.42 13.59
CA ARG A 186 8.04 23.43 12.47
C ARG A 186 6.65 22.92 12.83
N LEU A 187 6.47 22.38 14.04
CA LEU A 187 5.25 21.70 14.44
C LEU A 187 4.30 22.64 15.17
N THR A 188 3.09 22.80 14.63
CA THR A 188 1.99 23.52 15.28
C THR A 188 0.83 22.56 15.52
N GLY A 189 0.58 22.23 16.79
CA GLY A 189 -0.56 21.40 17.19
C GLY A 189 -1.81 22.22 17.50
N SER A 190 -2.99 21.75 17.11
CA SER A 190 -4.27 22.39 17.38
C SER A 190 -5.37 21.39 17.73
N THR A 191 -6.36 21.83 18.51
CA THR A 191 -7.63 21.10 18.70
C THR A 191 -8.72 21.55 17.73
N GLU A 192 -8.55 22.71 17.11
CA GLU A 192 -9.51 23.33 16.19
C GLU A 192 -9.09 23.08 14.73
N ARG A 193 -10.03 22.63 13.90
CA ARG A 193 -9.80 22.34 12.47
C ARG A 193 -9.51 23.60 11.68
N GLU A 194 -10.01 24.75 12.13
CA GLU A 194 -9.82 26.08 11.52
C GLU A 194 -8.35 26.46 11.37
N ALA A 195 -7.45 25.89 12.20
CA ALA A 195 -6.01 26.07 12.08
C ALA A 195 -5.45 25.59 10.72
N LEU A 196 -6.17 24.73 10.00
CA LEU A 196 -5.77 24.21 8.68
C LEU A 196 -6.05 25.18 7.54
N GLY A 197 -6.74 26.30 7.77
CA GLY A 197 -7.22 27.17 6.70
C GLY A 197 -6.13 27.72 5.77
N ALA A 198 -4.90 27.85 6.26
CA ALA A 198 -3.75 28.33 5.50
C ALA A 198 -2.93 27.23 4.81
N ALA A 199 -3.18 25.95 5.09
CA ALA A 199 -2.41 24.83 4.54
C ALA A 199 -2.54 24.74 3.02
N ASP A 200 -1.46 24.34 2.34
CA ASP A 200 -1.44 24.11 0.88
C ASP A 200 -1.92 22.70 0.53
N ILE A 201 -1.71 21.75 1.43
CA ILE A 201 -2.22 20.39 1.36
C ILE A 201 -2.64 19.94 2.76
N VAL A 202 -3.77 19.25 2.88
CA VAL A 202 -4.19 18.60 4.12
C VAL A 202 -4.26 17.09 3.92
N VAL A 203 -3.53 16.33 4.72
CA VAL A 203 -3.52 14.87 4.71
C VAL A 203 -4.40 14.34 5.85
N GLU A 204 -5.50 13.71 5.49
CA GLU A 204 -6.40 13.01 6.40
C GLU A 204 -5.80 11.66 6.80
N ALA A 205 -5.69 11.43 8.12
CA ALA A 205 -5.16 10.21 8.74
C ALA A 205 -5.93 9.85 10.03
N ILE A 206 -7.26 9.87 9.96
CA ILE A 206 -8.20 9.49 11.01
C ILE A 206 -8.63 8.02 10.88
N ALA A 207 -9.67 7.62 11.61
CA ALA A 207 -10.19 6.26 11.56
C ALA A 207 -10.66 5.88 10.16
N GLU A 208 -10.51 4.61 9.80
CA GLU A 208 -10.97 4.03 8.53
C GLU A 208 -12.49 3.79 8.58
N ASP A 209 -13.25 4.88 8.67
CA ASP A 209 -14.70 4.92 8.70
C ASP A 209 -15.18 5.96 7.68
N LEU A 210 -16.07 5.53 6.77
CA LEU A 210 -16.50 6.36 5.66
C LEU A 210 -17.26 7.60 6.15
N ASP A 211 -18.22 7.45 7.05
CA ASP A 211 -19.07 8.57 7.49
C ASP A 211 -18.23 9.66 8.18
N ILE A 212 -17.29 9.26 9.03
CA ILE A 212 -16.39 10.19 9.72
C ILE A 212 -15.48 10.91 8.70
N LYS A 213 -14.98 10.21 7.68
CA LYS A 213 -14.17 10.83 6.61
C LYS A 213 -15.02 11.80 5.78
N LEU A 214 -16.23 11.42 5.37
CA LEU A 214 -17.11 12.31 4.61
C LEU A 214 -17.46 13.59 5.38
N GLU A 215 -17.69 13.49 6.69
CA GLU A 215 -17.86 14.68 7.55
C GLU A 215 -16.60 15.56 7.54
N LEU A 216 -15.43 14.96 7.71
CA LEU A 216 -14.17 15.69 7.70
C LEU A 216 -13.91 16.37 6.35
N PHE A 217 -14.15 15.70 5.22
CA PHE A 217 -13.93 16.29 3.90
C PHE A 217 -14.87 17.47 3.62
N ARG A 218 -16.13 17.45 4.11
CA ARG A 218 -17.02 18.62 4.07
C ARG A 218 -16.47 19.79 4.88
N ASP A 219 -15.91 19.52 6.05
CA ASP A 219 -15.27 20.55 6.88
C ASP A 219 -14.02 21.12 6.22
N LEU A 220 -13.16 20.26 5.67
CA LEU A 220 -11.95 20.68 4.98
C LEU A 220 -12.27 21.52 3.75
N ASP A 221 -13.31 21.17 2.98
CA ASP A 221 -13.79 21.95 1.85
C ASP A 221 -14.21 23.38 2.25
N ARG A 222 -14.85 23.52 3.42
CA ARG A 222 -15.24 24.82 3.98
C ARG A 222 -14.05 25.61 4.55
N ILE A 223 -13.12 24.93 5.22
CA ILE A 223 -12.04 25.57 6.00
C ILE A 223 -10.84 25.95 5.14
N CYS A 224 -10.43 25.06 4.24
CA CYS A 224 -9.18 25.22 3.51
C CYS A 224 -9.31 26.26 2.40
N LYS A 225 -8.26 27.08 2.26
CA LYS A 225 -8.18 28.09 1.20
C LYS A 225 -8.41 27.50 -0.21
N PRO A 226 -8.86 28.31 -1.18
CA PRO A 226 -8.94 27.88 -2.57
C PRO A 226 -7.59 27.36 -3.09
N GLY A 227 -7.61 26.28 -3.87
CA GLY A 227 -6.41 25.64 -4.44
C GLY A 227 -5.65 24.70 -3.49
N ALA A 228 -6.04 24.62 -2.21
CA ALA A 228 -5.48 23.64 -1.28
C ALA A 228 -5.88 22.21 -1.68
N ILE A 229 -4.91 21.29 -1.65
CA ILE A 229 -5.10 19.86 -1.96
C ILE A 229 -5.66 19.15 -0.73
N LEU A 230 -6.69 18.32 -0.90
CA LEU A 230 -7.25 17.48 0.17
C LEU A 230 -6.88 16.02 -0.11
N ALA A 231 -5.93 15.50 0.67
CA ALA A 231 -5.44 14.15 0.54
C ALA A 231 -5.98 13.23 1.64
N THR A 232 -6.17 11.94 1.34
CA THR A 232 -6.44 10.90 2.36
C THR A 232 -5.41 9.79 2.31
N THR A 233 -5.01 9.30 3.48
CA THR A 233 -4.19 8.08 3.61
C THR A 233 -5.03 6.80 3.80
N THR A 234 -6.32 6.82 3.44
CA THR A 234 -7.14 5.61 3.45
C THR A 234 -6.46 4.48 2.67
N SER A 235 -6.73 3.24 3.06
CA SER A 235 -6.10 2.04 2.49
C SER A 235 -7.09 1.18 1.69
N SER A 236 -8.38 1.51 1.79
CA SER A 236 -9.46 0.63 1.37
C SER A 236 -10.75 1.36 0.97
N LEU A 237 -10.96 2.60 1.42
CA LEU A 237 -12.14 3.38 1.04
C LEU A 237 -11.92 4.11 -0.29
N PRO A 238 -12.94 4.19 -1.17
CA PRO A 238 -12.83 4.90 -2.44
C PRO A 238 -12.56 6.40 -2.25
N ILE A 239 -11.55 6.92 -2.94
CA ILE A 239 -11.21 8.35 -2.97
C ILE A 239 -12.37 9.16 -3.55
N ALA A 240 -13.05 8.64 -4.57
CA ALA A 240 -14.19 9.27 -5.22
C ALA A 240 -15.33 9.57 -4.24
N GLN A 241 -15.54 8.72 -3.23
CA GLN A 241 -16.55 8.99 -2.21
C GLN A 241 -16.15 10.20 -1.34
N CYS A 242 -14.88 10.29 -0.94
CA CYS A 242 -14.37 11.46 -0.22
C CYS A 242 -14.47 12.73 -1.08
N ALA A 243 -14.11 12.63 -2.37
CA ALA A 243 -14.19 13.74 -3.32
C ALA A 243 -15.62 14.27 -3.48
N SER A 244 -16.60 13.37 -3.58
CA SER A 244 -18.03 13.72 -3.73
C SER A 244 -18.62 14.49 -2.54
N ALA A 245 -17.93 14.46 -1.38
CA ALA A 245 -18.33 15.22 -0.20
C ALA A 245 -17.94 16.70 -0.28
N THR A 246 -17.18 17.10 -1.30
CA THR A 246 -16.62 18.45 -1.46
C THR A 246 -17.19 19.15 -2.69
N SER A 247 -17.07 20.48 -2.73
CA SER A 247 -17.31 21.28 -3.93
C SER A 247 -16.10 21.36 -4.88
N ARG A 248 -14.99 20.68 -4.53
CA ARG A 248 -13.70 20.71 -5.26
C ARG A 248 -13.13 19.30 -5.53
N PRO A 249 -13.88 18.37 -6.13
CA PRO A 249 -13.39 17.01 -6.34
C PRO A 249 -12.06 16.93 -7.11
N ALA A 250 -11.79 17.91 -7.97
CA ALA A 250 -10.52 18.06 -8.67
C ALA A 250 -9.29 18.30 -7.77
N ASP A 251 -9.49 18.79 -6.55
CA ASP A 251 -8.46 19.02 -5.54
C ASP A 251 -8.31 17.85 -4.55
N VAL A 252 -9.05 16.75 -4.75
CA VAL A 252 -9.05 15.58 -3.87
C VAL A 252 -8.25 14.44 -4.47
N ILE A 253 -7.42 13.80 -3.64
CA ILE A 253 -6.49 12.74 -4.07
C ILE A 253 -6.21 11.72 -2.95
N GLY A 254 -5.88 10.48 -3.30
CA GLY A 254 -5.32 9.54 -2.33
C GLY A 254 -3.81 9.69 -2.22
N MET A 255 -3.30 9.68 -1.00
CA MET A 255 -1.88 9.71 -0.67
C MET A 255 -1.62 8.64 0.40
N HIS A 256 -1.69 7.38 -0.01
CA HIS A 256 -1.67 6.24 0.90
C HIS A 256 -0.24 5.94 1.37
N PHE A 257 0.05 6.29 2.63
CA PHE A 257 1.31 5.99 3.30
C PHE A 257 1.31 4.58 3.92
N PHE A 258 2.48 3.95 3.91
CA PHE A 258 2.68 2.63 4.51
C PHE A 258 3.25 2.74 5.92
N ASN A 259 2.76 1.92 6.84
CA ASN A 259 3.16 1.94 8.25
C ASN A 259 4.45 1.12 8.49
N PRO A 260 5.47 1.66 9.20
CA PRO A 260 5.58 3.02 9.73
C PRO A 260 6.00 4.07 8.68
N ALA A 261 5.26 5.18 8.59
CA ALA A 261 5.49 6.22 7.58
C ALA A 261 6.93 6.78 7.56
N PRO A 262 7.65 7.00 8.67
CA PRO A 262 9.04 7.47 8.61
C PRO A 262 10.04 6.44 8.04
N VAL A 263 9.66 5.16 7.97
CA VAL A 263 10.52 4.04 7.56
C VAL A 263 10.19 3.58 6.15
N MET A 264 8.91 3.41 5.83
CA MET A 264 8.46 2.92 4.53
C MET A 264 8.69 3.97 3.45
N LYS A 265 9.17 3.53 2.28
CA LYS A 265 9.46 4.43 1.15
C LYS A 265 8.25 4.68 0.28
N LEU A 266 7.39 3.69 0.12
CA LEU A 266 6.25 3.75 -0.79
C LEU A 266 5.17 4.74 -0.32
N VAL A 267 4.61 5.47 -1.29
CA VAL A 267 3.31 6.13 -1.19
C VAL A 267 2.53 5.80 -2.46
N GLU A 268 1.31 5.27 -2.34
CA GLU A 268 0.41 5.13 -3.49
C GLU A 268 -0.34 6.46 -3.68
N VAL A 269 -0.13 7.08 -4.83
CA VAL A 269 -0.81 8.30 -5.27
C VAL A 269 -2.00 7.89 -6.12
N VAL A 270 -3.20 8.12 -5.59
CA VAL A 270 -4.44 7.54 -6.11
C VAL A 270 -5.31 8.64 -6.70
N THR A 271 -5.62 8.53 -7.99
CA THR A 271 -6.42 9.52 -8.70
C THR A 271 -7.82 8.99 -9.02
N THR A 272 -8.80 9.89 -9.01
CA THR A 272 -10.13 9.65 -9.58
C THR A 272 -10.19 10.28 -10.97
N ASP A 273 -11.25 10.01 -11.72
CA ASP A 273 -11.51 10.67 -13.01
C ASP A 273 -11.66 12.21 -12.87
N GLU A 274 -11.94 12.71 -11.67
CA GLU A 274 -12.11 14.14 -11.40
C GLU A 274 -10.82 14.82 -10.93
N THR A 275 -9.87 14.08 -10.34
CA THR A 275 -8.61 14.63 -9.81
C THR A 275 -7.84 15.37 -10.91
N ALA A 276 -7.49 16.63 -10.67
CA ALA A 276 -6.76 17.42 -11.66
C ALA A 276 -5.31 16.95 -11.81
N ALA A 277 -4.80 17.02 -13.04
CA ALA A 277 -3.44 16.61 -13.36
C ALA A 277 -2.36 17.40 -12.58
N ASP A 278 -2.62 18.67 -12.27
CA ASP A 278 -1.69 19.50 -11.49
C ASP A 278 -1.63 19.08 -10.00
N VAL A 279 -2.71 18.52 -9.46
CA VAL A 279 -2.75 17.93 -8.11
C VAL A 279 -1.94 16.66 -8.06
N ASP A 280 -2.18 15.76 -9.00
CA ASP A 280 -1.43 14.51 -9.15
C ASP A 280 0.07 14.76 -9.32
N GLU A 281 0.45 15.66 -10.23
CA GLU A 281 1.85 16.06 -10.43
C GLU A 281 2.48 16.62 -9.15
N THR A 282 1.78 17.56 -8.48
CA THR A 282 2.24 18.17 -7.23
C THR A 282 2.44 17.14 -6.13
N VAL A 283 1.52 16.19 -5.96
CA VAL A 283 1.59 15.18 -4.90
C VAL A 283 2.72 14.18 -5.16
N ARG A 284 2.93 13.76 -6.42
CA ARG A 284 4.11 12.95 -6.75
C ARG A 284 5.42 13.69 -6.49
N ALA A 285 5.52 14.95 -6.89
CA ALA A 285 6.69 15.79 -6.62
C ALA A 285 6.93 15.93 -5.11
N LEU A 286 5.86 16.15 -4.34
CA LEU A 286 5.90 16.23 -2.88
C LEU A 286 6.38 14.93 -2.25
N CYS A 287 5.91 13.77 -2.73
CA CYS A 287 6.39 12.46 -2.26
C CYS A 287 7.91 12.33 -2.45
N LEU A 288 8.43 12.65 -3.64
CA LEU A 288 9.86 12.62 -3.91
C LEU A 288 10.64 13.60 -3.01
N ALA A 289 10.12 14.82 -2.84
CA ALA A 289 10.74 15.85 -2.00
C ALA A 289 10.86 15.44 -0.52
N VAL A 290 9.96 14.60 -0.02
CA VAL A 290 9.99 14.07 1.35
C VAL A 290 10.65 12.68 1.45
N GLY A 291 11.42 12.28 0.43
CA GLY A 291 12.19 11.05 0.41
C GLY A 291 11.33 9.78 0.26
N LYS A 292 10.13 9.91 -0.28
CA LYS A 292 9.24 8.79 -0.63
C LYS A 292 9.35 8.45 -2.11
N HIS A 293 8.83 7.29 -2.45
CA HIS A 293 8.70 6.79 -3.81
C HIS A 293 7.21 6.74 -4.13
N PRO A 294 6.68 7.69 -4.94
CA PRO A 294 5.29 7.63 -5.37
C PRO A 294 5.12 6.53 -6.42
N VAL A 295 3.99 5.84 -6.36
CA VAL A 295 3.47 5.02 -7.47
C VAL A 295 2.06 5.47 -7.80
N SER A 296 1.70 5.48 -9.07
CA SER A 296 0.41 6.01 -9.53
C SER A 296 -0.59 4.89 -9.81
N CYS A 297 -1.83 5.08 -9.39
CA CYS A 297 -2.94 4.19 -9.76
C CYS A 297 -4.31 4.89 -9.70
N GLY A 298 -5.31 4.27 -10.30
CA GLY A 298 -6.70 4.72 -10.19
C GLY A 298 -7.36 4.39 -8.85
N ASP A 299 -8.54 4.94 -8.60
CA ASP A 299 -9.30 4.68 -7.39
C ASP A 299 -10.01 3.31 -7.39
N ARG A 300 -9.62 2.42 -6.47
CA ARG A 300 -10.33 1.16 -6.14
C ARG A 300 -9.88 0.62 -4.80
N ALA A 301 -10.65 -0.32 -4.24
CA ALA A 301 -10.31 -0.99 -2.99
C ALA A 301 -8.93 -1.68 -3.07
N GLY A 302 -8.05 -1.36 -2.10
CA GLY A 302 -6.73 -1.96 -1.93
C GLY A 302 -5.64 -1.51 -2.92
N PHE A 303 -5.95 -0.55 -3.80
CA PHE A 303 -5.00 0.08 -4.72
C PHE A 303 -4.13 -0.92 -5.51
N ILE A 304 -2.80 -0.85 -5.40
CA ILE A 304 -1.87 -1.82 -5.97
C ILE A 304 -1.53 -2.87 -4.91
N VAL A 305 -0.92 -2.44 -3.81
CA VAL A 305 -0.24 -3.37 -2.88
C VAL A 305 -1.23 -4.27 -2.17
N ASN A 306 -2.29 -3.71 -1.57
CA ASN A 306 -3.24 -4.51 -0.80
C ASN A 306 -4.05 -5.43 -1.74
N ALA A 307 -4.41 -4.95 -2.93
CA ALA A 307 -5.10 -5.73 -3.93
C ALA A 307 -4.29 -6.97 -4.36
N LEU A 308 -2.96 -6.90 -4.40
CA LEU A 308 -2.11 -8.05 -4.72
C LEU A 308 -1.76 -8.90 -3.50
N LEU A 309 -1.44 -8.26 -2.38
CA LEU A 309 -0.86 -8.92 -1.21
C LEU A 309 -1.87 -9.80 -0.48
N PHE A 310 -3.07 -9.30 -0.20
CA PHE A 310 -4.00 -10.01 0.68
C PHE A 310 -4.64 -11.24 0.05
N PRO A 311 -4.99 -11.25 -1.26
CA PRO A 311 -5.37 -12.49 -1.93
C PRO A 311 -4.25 -13.54 -1.88
N TYR A 312 -3.00 -13.16 -2.13
CA TYR A 312 -1.84 -14.06 -1.99
C TYR A 312 -1.70 -14.65 -0.58
N LEU A 313 -1.85 -13.82 0.46
CA LEU A 313 -1.80 -14.29 1.84
C LEU A 313 -2.98 -15.21 2.17
N ASN A 314 -4.17 -14.91 1.65
CA ASN A 314 -5.36 -15.75 1.81
C ASN A 314 -5.18 -17.11 1.11
N ASP A 315 -4.59 -17.13 -0.07
CA ASP A 315 -4.29 -18.36 -0.83
C ASP A 315 -3.27 -19.25 -0.11
N ALA A 316 -2.30 -18.66 0.61
CA ALA A 316 -1.38 -19.42 1.46
C ALA A 316 -2.11 -20.16 2.60
N ILE A 317 -3.11 -19.53 3.21
CA ILE A 317 -3.94 -20.15 4.24
C ILE A 317 -4.79 -21.28 3.63
N ARG A 318 -5.40 -21.03 2.45
CA ARG A 318 -6.18 -22.04 1.73
C ARG A 318 -5.34 -23.24 1.31
N LEU A 319 -4.10 -23.01 0.89
CA LEU A 319 -3.14 -24.07 0.56
C LEU A 319 -2.84 -24.95 1.78
N HIS A 320 -2.62 -24.33 2.94
CA HIS A 320 -2.47 -25.06 4.20
C HIS A 320 -3.71 -25.91 4.52
N GLU A 321 -4.90 -25.34 4.43
CA GLU A 321 -6.16 -26.04 4.71
C GLU A 321 -6.43 -27.21 3.74
N ALA A 322 -6.10 -27.03 2.46
CA ALA A 322 -6.41 -28.00 1.41
C ALA A 322 -5.38 -29.15 1.34
N GLU A 323 -4.09 -28.85 1.46
CA GLU A 323 -3.02 -29.85 1.30
C GLU A 323 -2.43 -30.36 2.62
N GLY A 324 -2.73 -29.72 3.75
CA GLY A 324 -2.20 -30.11 5.07
C GLY A 324 -0.69 -29.86 5.24
N LEU A 325 -0.10 -29.05 4.36
CA LEU A 325 1.30 -28.60 4.47
C LEU A 325 1.49 -27.78 5.72
N SER A 326 2.60 -27.93 6.44
CA SER A 326 2.85 -27.10 7.63
C SER A 326 3.09 -25.63 7.26
N LEU A 327 2.77 -24.73 8.20
CA LEU A 327 2.99 -23.28 8.02
C LEU A 327 4.47 -22.97 7.70
N ALA A 328 5.38 -23.67 8.37
CA ALA A 328 6.82 -23.54 8.16
C ALA A 328 7.26 -24.00 6.76
N GLU A 329 6.69 -25.09 6.23
CA GLU A 329 6.99 -25.53 4.87
C GLU A 329 6.57 -24.49 3.82
N ILE A 330 5.41 -23.86 4.01
CA ILE A 330 4.93 -22.81 3.12
C ILE A 330 5.78 -21.55 3.26
N ASP A 331 6.06 -21.11 4.49
CA ASP A 331 6.91 -19.95 4.78
C ASP A 331 8.32 -20.12 4.18
N ASP A 332 8.95 -21.27 4.38
CA ASP A 332 10.30 -21.54 3.90
C ASP A 332 10.35 -21.68 2.37
N ALA A 333 9.34 -22.32 1.76
CA ALA A 333 9.24 -22.40 0.30
C ALA A 333 9.12 -21.01 -0.34
N MET A 334 8.32 -20.11 0.24
CA MET A 334 8.14 -18.76 -0.26
C MET A 334 9.38 -17.88 -0.01
N LYS A 335 10.02 -17.98 1.16
CA LYS A 335 11.32 -17.30 1.41
C LYS A 335 12.41 -17.76 0.44
N ALA A 336 12.41 -19.02 0.02
CA ALA A 336 13.36 -19.52 -0.97
C ALA A 336 13.21 -18.88 -2.36
N THR A 337 12.08 -18.23 -2.66
CA THR A 337 11.89 -17.41 -3.88
C THR A 337 12.44 -15.98 -3.73
N GLY A 338 13.08 -15.66 -2.60
CA GLY A 338 13.69 -14.37 -2.32
C GLY A 338 12.78 -13.38 -1.59
N LEU A 339 11.56 -13.77 -1.24
CA LEU A 339 10.67 -12.92 -0.44
C LEU A 339 11.24 -12.72 0.97
N PRO A 340 11.10 -11.51 1.55
CA PRO A 340 11.74 -11.18 2.84
C PRO A 340 11.12 -11.93 4.04
N MET A 341 9.87 -12.36 3.93
CA MET A 341 9.12 -13.09 4.96
C MET A 341 8.19 -14.12 4.30
N GLY A 342 7.95 -15.22 5.01
CA GLY A 342 6.90 -16.17 4.62
C GLY A 342 5.49 -15.57 4.80
N PRO A 343 4.45 -16.07 4.11
CA PRO A 343 3.09 -15.55 4.23
C PRO A 343 2.53 -15.58 5.67
N PHE A 344 2.75 -16.64 6.45
CA PHE A 344 2.22 -16.72 7.82
C PHE A 344 3.01 -15.85 8.81
N GLU A 345 4.33 -15.75 8.62
CA GLU A 345 5.15 -14.74 9.32
C GLU A 345 4.65 -13.32 9.04
N LEU A 346 4.34 -13.00 7.78
CA LEU A 346 3.87 -11.68 7.37
C LEU A 346 2.46 -11.39 7.90
N LEU A 347 1.53 -12.34 7.83
CA LEU A 347 0.17 -12.24 8.41
C LEU A 347 0.23 -11.84 9.89
N ASP A 348 1.11 -12.47 10.67
CA ASP A 348 1.25 -12.15 12.10
C ASP A 348 1.97 -10.82 12.38
N VAL A 349 2.80 -10.34 11.45
CA VAL A 349 3.43 -9.02 11.52
C VAL A 349 2.42 -7.92 11.24
N VAL A 350 1.61 -8.08 10.18
CA VAL A 350 0.55 -7.13 9.80
C VAL A 350 -0.57 -7.13 10.84
N GLY A 351 -0.97 -8.32 11.29
CA GLY A 351 -2.09 -8.56 12.18
C GLY A 351 -3.23 -9.27 11.43
N ASN A 352 -3.70 -10.37 12.00
CA ASN A 352 -4.69 -11.23 11.35
C ASN A 352 -6.08 -10.55 11.22
N ASP A 353 -6.45 -9.69 12.17
CA ASP A 353 -7.67 -8.87 12.09
C ASP A 353 -7.61 -7.83 10.98
N VAL A 354 -6.46 -7.17 10.80
CA VAL A 354 -6.24 -6.21 9.72
C VAL A 354 -6.30 -6.94 8.37
N SER A 355 -5.66 -8.11 8.29
CA SER A 355 -5.64 -8.94 7.09
C SER A 355 -7.05 -9.41 6.71
N LEU A 356 -7.84 -9.87 7.68
CA LEU A 356 -9.23 -10.26 7.47
C LEU A 356 -10.10 -9.08 6.99
N ALA A 357 -9.98 -7.92 7.64
CA ALA A 357 -10.76 -6.74 7.28
C ALA A 357 -10.46 -6.26 5.84
N ILE A 358 -9.19 -6.27 5.43
CA ILE A 358 -8.80 -5.91 4.07
C ILE A 358 -9.31 -6.96 3.08
N GLN A 359 -9.15 -8.26 3.38
CA GLN A 359 -9.66 -9.32 2.50
C GLN A 359 -11.18 -9.21 2.29
N GLN A 360 -11.93 -8.95 3.36
CA GLN A 360 -13.38 -8.73 3.28
C GLN A 360 -13.73 -7.49 2.44
N THR A 361 -12.93 -6.43 2.54
CA THR A 361 -13.12 -5.23 1.72
C THR A 361 -12.88 -5.51 0.24
N LEU A 362 -11.83 -6.26 -0.10
CA LEU A 362 -11.57 -6.69 -1.47
C LEU A 362 -12.71 -7.57 -2.01
N VAL A 363 -13.20 -8.53 -1.22
CA VAL A 363 -14.35 -9.36 -1.62
C VAL A 363 -15.60 -8.52 -1.85
N GLY A 364 -15.90 -7.57 -0.95
CA GLY A 364 -17.05 -6.67 -1.11
C GLY A 364 -16.95 -5.80 -2.37
N ALA A 365 -15.74 -5.39 -2.74
CA ALA A 365 -15.51 -4.53 -3.91
C ALA A 365 -15.53 -5.29 -5.24
N PHE A 366 -14.92 -6.47 -5.31
CA PHE A 366 -14.71 -7.20 -6.57
C PHE A 366 -15.63 -8.41 -6.75
N GLY A 367 -16.17 -8.97 -5.67
CA GLY A 367 -17.11 -10.09 -5.72
C GLY A 367 -16.50 -11.44 -6.15
N HIS A 368 -15.17 -11.56 -6.18
CA HIS A 368 -14.51 -12.81 -6.56
C HIS A 368 -14.68 -13.90 -5.49
N GLU A 369 -15.22 -15.05 -5.89
CA GLU A 369 -15.46 -16.18 -4.97
C GLU A 369 -14.15 -16.76 -4.40
N GLY A 370 -13.10 -16.88 -5.22
CA GLY A 370 -11.80 -17.36 -4.76
C GLY A 370 -11.13 -16.45 -3.71
N TRP A 371 -11.54 -15.18 -3.63
CA TRP A 371 -11.05 -14.24 -2.63
C TRP A 371 -11.81 -14.29 -1.31
N GLN A 372 -12.84 -15.12 -1.15
CA GLN A 372 -13.50 -15.25 0.16
C GLN A 372 -12.45 -15.54 1.25
N PRO A 373 -12.54 -14.91 2.44
CA PRO A 373 -11.58 -15.17 3.51
C PRO A 373 -11.50 -16.67 3.82
N ALA A 374 -10.29 -17.18 4.00
CA ALA A 374 -10.07 -18.55 4.42
C ALA A 374 -10.71 -18.78 5.81
N PRO A 375 -11.45 -19.89 6.04
CA PRO A 375 -12.10 -20.17 7.32
C PRO A 375 -11.13 -20.12 8.52
N MET A 376 -9.88 -20.56 8.34
CA MET A 376 -8.86 -20.48 9.37
C MET A 376 -8.48 -19.04 9.73
N LEU A 377 -8.46 -18.11 8.78
CA LEU A 377 -8.20 -16.70 9.07
C LEU A 377 -9.28 -16.14 9.99
N GLU A 378 -10.55 -16.39 9.66
CA GLU A 378 -11.70 -15.98 10.48
C GLU A 378 -11.62 -16.59 11.88
N LYS A 379 -11.27 -17.87 11.96
CA LYS A 379 -11.10 -18.59 13.25
C LYS A 379 -9.98 -17.99 14.09
N VAL A 380 -8.82 -17.72 13.52
CA VAL A 380 -7.65 -17.14 14.22
C VAL A 380 -8.00 -15.76 14.78
N VAL A 381 -8.74 -14.95 14.02
CA VAL A 381 -9.23 -13.65 14.49
C VAL A 381 -10.28 -13.80 15.60
N ALA A 382 -11.24 -14.70 15.44
CA ALA A 382 -12.27 -14.96 16.45
C ALA A 382 -11.68 -15.48 17.78
N ASP A 383 -10.59 -16.24 17.72
CA ASP A 383 -9.81 -16.71 18.88
C ASP A 383 -8.99 -15.59 19.56
N GLY A 384 -8.95 -14.38 19.01
CA GLY A 384 -8.13 -13.26 19.50
C GLY A 384 -6.63 -13.42 19.23
N LYS A 385 -6.25 -14.30 18.29
CA LYS A 385 -4.85 -14.56 17.90
C LYS A 385 -4.46 -13.61 16.77
N LEU A 386 -4.22 -12.35 17.10
CA LEU A 386 -4.02 -11.26 16.15
C LEU A 386 -2.55 -11.05 15.71
N GLY A 387 -1.68 -12.03 15.95
CA GLY A 387 -0.26 -11.99 15.60
C GLY A 387 0.62 -11.39 16.69
N ARG A 388 1.70 -10.71 16.30
CA ARG A 388 2.74 -10.21 17.23
C ARG A 388 2.20 -9.26 18.29
N LYS A 389 1.15 -8.49 17.98
CA LYS A 389 0.54 -7.53 18.91
C LYS A 389 -0.18 -8.20 20.08
N THR A 390 -0.65 -9.43 19.92
CA THR A 390 -1.28 -10.26 20.95
C THR A 390 -0.40 -11.42 21.41
N LYS A 391 0.85 -11.49 20.91
CA LYS A 391 1.81 -12.59 21.14
C LYS A 391 1.35 -13.98 20.69
N ALA A 392 0.30 -14.03 19.87
CA ALA A 392 -0.28 -15.26 19.36
C ALA A 392 -1.02 -14.95 18.07
N GLY A 393 -0.80 -15.79 17.06
CA GLY A 393 -1.34 -15.69 15.71
C GLY A 393 -1.36 -17.07 15.04
N PHE A 394 -0.91 -17.14 13.80
CA PHE A 394 -0.51 -18.40 13.18
C PHE A 394 0.71 -19.02 13.87
N HIS A 395 1.60 -18.16 14.38
CA HIS A 395 2.72 -18.51 15.24
C HIS A 395 2.51 -18.02 16.69
N THR A 396 3.34 -18.49 17.62
CA THR A 396 3.35 -18.05 19.03
C THR A 396 4.61 -17.24 19.34
N TYR A 397 4.51 -16.12 20.06
CA TYR A 397 5.59 -15.12 20.24
C TYR A 397 5.91 -14.75 21.69
#